data_AF-A0A7S4A321-F1
#
_entry.id   AF-A0A7S4A321-F1
#
_cell.length_a   1.000
_cell.length_b   1.000
_cell.length_c   1.000
_cell.angle_alpha   90.00
_cell.angle_beta   90.00
_cell.angle_gamma   90.00
#
_symmetry.space_group_name_H-M   'P 1'
#
loop_
_entity.id
_entity.type
_entity.pdbx_description
1 polymer ?
#
loop_
_entity_poly.entity_id
_entity_poly.type
_entity_poly.pdbx_seq_one_letter_code
_entity_poly.pdbx_strand_id
1 'polypeptide(L)'
;MLQQLKRHNYITPTHFLELSKGYRVILTEKRTELGNGRDKLANGLAKLVEARDGVEVMSVELEKKKVVCAQSQKDCENLLVEIVSERRVADEQRKQVEGDSERIGKEEIECKAIADDAEAELNVALPALQKAMAEVEKLDKSAISEIKAYKSPPKQVETVLAAVMILFGNKTDWTTAKKVLGEANFLQSIKGYDKDNVSATIMKKIKGYVSHADFKPEAVGAVSKAAGALCTWVHAIYIYASVAKEVAPKRARLKGAQESLAVKQASLQKAQEELAEVTAKVNRLKQKYDDSVGEKNRLRAEADQMELLLDRADKLVKGLAGENERWRASIGQLQNEIGRSLGDALVAAAFLSYAGPFDTQYRSNLV
;
A
#
# COMPACT_ATOMS: atom_id res chain seq x y z
N MET A 1 -43.14 -1.07 103.26
CA MET A 1 -41.88 -0.89 104.03
C MET A 1 -42.11 -0.43 105.47
N LEU A 2 -42.78 0.70 105.76
CA LEU A 2 -42.92 1.19 107.14
C LEU A 2 -43.67 0.23 108.06
N GLN A 3 -44.78 -0.37 107.61
CA GLN A 3 -45.55 -1.30 108.43
C GLN A 3 -44.81 -2.64 108.67
N GLN A 4 -44.07 -3.14 107.68
CA GLN A 4 -43.42 -4.46 107.72
C GLN A 4 -41.96 -4.42 108.23
N LEU A 5 -41.18 -3.40 107.87
CA LEU A 5 -39.75 -3.27 108.15
C LEU A 5 -39.41 -2.10 109.09
N LYS A 6 -40.41 -1.31 109.53
CA LYS A 6 -40.26 -0.13 110.42
C LYS A 6 -39.28 0.94 109.91
N ARG A 7 -38.94 0.94 108.61
CA ARG A 7 -38.10 1.94 107.96
C ARG A 7 -38.96 3.05 107.33
N HIS A 8 -38.57 4.30 107.56
CA HIS A 8 -39.18 5.48 106.93
C HIS A 8 -38.45 5.81 105.64
N ASN A 9 -39.20 6.13 104.58
CA ASN A 9 -38.67 6.67 103.33
C ASN A 9 -39.35 7.99 103.03
N TYR A 10 -38.59 9.02 102.65
CA TYR A 10 -39.08 10.36 102.40
C TYR A 10 -38.91 10.70 100.92
N ILE A 11 -40.02 10.95 100.24
CA ILE A 11 -40.02 11.43 98.86
C ILE A 11 -40.17 12.95 98.86
N THR A 12 -39.27 13.65 98.16
CA THR A 12 -39.26 15.12 98.07
C THR A 12 -39.44 15.61 96.64
N PRO A 13 -39.85 16.87 96.41
CA PRO A 13 -39.93 17.45 95.06
C PRO A 13 -38.62 17.36 94.26
N THR A 14 -37.46 17.36 94.95
CA THR A 14 -36.14 17.18 94.32
C THR A 14 -36.03 15.83 93.59
N HIS A 15 -36.57 14.75 94.17
CA HIS A 15 -36.56 13.42 93.52
C HIS A 15 -37.37 13.43 92.21
N PHE A 16 -38.45 14.21 92.13
CA PHE A 16 -39.22 14.37 90.89
C PHE A 16 -38.44 15.15 89.82
N LEU A 17 -37.68 16.18 90.22
CA LEU A 17 -36.80 16.90 89.30
C LEU A 17 -35.64 16.03 88.81
N GLU A 18 -35.10 15.17 89.68
CA GLU A 18 -34.08 14.18 89.32
C GLU A 18 -34.62 13.13 88.34
N LEU A 19 -35.85 12.63 88.55
CA LEU A 19 -36.55 11.78 87.59
C LEU A 19 -36.66 12.45 86.21
N SER A 20 -37.19 13.68 86.16
CA SER A 20 -37.39 14.39 84.90
C SER A 20 -36.08 14.63 84.14
N LYS A 21 -35.01 15.01 84.86
CA LYS A 21 -33.66 15.16 84.29
C LYS A 21 -33.11 13.83 83.80
N GLY A 22 -33.15 12.79 84.63
CA GLY A 22 -32.67 11.45 84.30
C GLY A 22 -33.40 10.84 83.10
N TYR A 23 -34.72 10.99 83.05
CA TYR A 23 -35.54 10.56 81.92
C TYR A 23 -35.10 11.18 80.60
N ARG A 24 -34.89 12.50 80.57
CA ARG A 24 -34.45 13.20 79.36
C ARG A 24 -33.08 12.72 78.89
N VAL A 25 -32.15 12.51 79.81
CA VAL A 25 -30.79 12.00 79.49
C VAL A 25 -30.89 10.59 78.94
N ILE A 26 -31.49 9.65 79.68
CA ILE A 26 -31.61 8.23 79.29
C ILE A 26 -32.35 8.08 77.96
N LEU A 27 -33.45 8.82 77.77
CA LEU A 27 -34.22 8.78 76.53
C LEU A 27 -33.40 9.27 75.33
N THR A 28 -32.65 10.37 75.51
CA THR A 28 -31.83 10.94 74.43
C THR A 28 -30.69 10.00 74.05
N GLU A 29 -29.99 9.46 75.05
CA GLU A 29 -28.91 8.49 74.85
C GLU A 29 -29.42 7.24 74.14
N LYS A 30 -30.51 6.64 74.62
CA LYS A 30 -31.06 5.42 74.04
C LYS A 30 -31.61 5.62 72.63
N ARG A 31 -32.29 6.73 72.36
CA ARG A 31 -32.75 7.04 70.99
C ARG A 31 -31.58 7.25 70.03
N THR A 32 -30.50 7.88 70.49
CA THR A 32 -29.30 8.09 69.66
C THR A 32 -28.59 6.78 69.37
N GLU A 33 -28.39 5.93 70.39
CA GLU A 33 -27.77 4.62 70.25
C GLU A 33 -28.54 3.72 69.26
N LEU A 34 -29.85 3.56 69.48
CA LEU A 34 -30.72 2.75 68.63
C LEU A 34 -30.86 3.34 67.21
N GLY A 35 -30.97 4.67 67.11
CA GLY A 35 -31.02 5.38 65.83
C GLY A 35 -29.76 5.17 65.00
N ASN A 36 -28.58 5.33 65.60
CA ASN A 36 -27.30 5.07 64.94
C ASN A 36 -27.18 3.61 64.46
N GLY A 37 -27.63 2.66 65.29
CA GLY A 37 -27.67 1.24 64.92
C GLY A 37 -28.57 0.98 63.71
N ARG A 38 -29.78 1.55 63.72
CA ARG A 38 -30.75 1.44 62.62
C ARG A 38 -30.17 2.04 61.33
N ASP A 39 -29.63 3.24 61.39
CA ASP A 39 -29.15 3.97 60.22
C ASP A 39 -27.91 3.31 59.61
N LYS A 40 -27.02 2.75 60.44
CA LYS A 40 -25.89 1.96 59.96
C LYS A 40 -26.34 0.74 59.14
N LEU A 41 -27.33 -0.01 59.65
CA LEU A 41 -27.86 -1.18 58.93
C LEU A 41 -28.64 -0.76 57.67
N ALA A 42 -29.42 0.32 57.74
CA ALA A 42 -30.16 0.84 56.59
C ALA A 42 -29.22 1.27 55.45
N ASN A 43 -28.13 1.96 55.79
CA ASN A 43 -27.10 2.34 54.82
C ASN A 43 -26.41 1.12 54.20
N GLY A 44 -26.08 0.11 55.01
CA GLY A 44 -25.52 -1.15 54.51
C GLY A 44 -26.47 -1.86 53.54
N LEU A 45 -27.77 -1.90 53.87
CA LEU A 45 -28.80 -2.48 53.02
C LEU A 45 -28.94 -1.73 51.69
N ALA A 46 -28.91 -0.40 51.72
CA ALA A 46 -28.92 0.43 50.50
C ALA A 46 -27.72 0.11 49.59
N LYS A 47 -26.52 -0.08 50.16
CA LYS A 47 -25.32 -0.47 49.40
C LYS A 47 -25.41 -1.87 48.80
N LEU A 48 -26.05 -2.82 49.48
CA LEU A 48 -26.30 -4.15 48.91
C LEU A 48 -27.24 -4.09 47.69
N VAL A 49 -28.28 -3.25 47.76
CA VAL A 49 -29.20 -3.05 46.65
C VAL A 49 -28.49 -2.39 45.47
N GLU A 50 -27.71 -1.33 45.71
CA GLU A 50 -26.89 -0.65 44.69
C GLU A 50 -25.93 -1.63 44.00
N ALA A 51 -25.26 -2.50 44.77
CA ALA A 51 -24.37 -3.52 44.21
C ALA A 51 -25.11 -4.53 43.33
N ARG A 52 -26.29 -5.01 43.77
CA ARG A 52 -27.11 -5.94 42.98
C ARG A 52 -27.58 -5.30 41.68
N ASP A 53 -28.09 -4.09 41.73
CA ASP A 53 -28.58 -3.38 40.54
C ASP A 53 -27.41 -3.08 39.58
N GLY A 54 -26.21 -2.79 40.10
CA GLY A 54 -24.98 -2.68 39.31
C GLY A 54 -24.56 -3.98 38.62
N VAL A 55 -24.73 -5.13 39.27
CA VAL A 55 -24.48 -6.47 38.66
C VAL A 55 -25.44 -6.72 37.50
N GLU A 56 -26.71 -6.37 37.64
CA GLU A 56 -27.70 -6.52 36.58
C GLU A 56 -27.34 -5.68 35.34
N VAL A 57 -26.98 -4.41 35.54
CA VAL A 57 -26.54 -3.53 34.45
C VAL A 57 -25.28 -4.06 33.76
N MET A 58 -24.27 -4.48 34.52
CA MET A 58 -23.02 -5.02 33.98
C MET A 58 -23.26 -6.34 33.23
N SER A 59 -24.22 -7.17 33.67
CA SER A 59 -24.60 -8.41 32.98
C SER A 59 -25.23 -8.13 31.62
N VAL A 60 -26.12 -7.14 31.52
CA VAL A 60 -26.70 -6.72 30.23
C VAL A 60 -25.63 -6.16 29.30
N GLU A 61 -24.67 -5.41 29.82
CA GLU A 61 -23.55 -4.88 29.03
C GLU A 61 -22.64 -6.00 28.51
N LEU A 62 -22.34 -7.01 29.33
CA LEU A 62 -21.55 -8.16 28.93
C LEU A 62 -22.19 -8.91 27.76
N GLU A 63 -23.50 -9.17 27.81
CA GLU A 63 -24.20 -9.86 26.73
C GLU A 63 -24.15 -9.07 25.42
N LYS A 64 -24.28 -7.74 25.48
CA LYS A 64 -24.08 -6.87 24.30
C LYS A 64 -22.65 -7.01 23.76
N LYS A 65 -21.64 -6.96 24.63
CA LYS A 65 -20.23 -7.12 24.22
C LYS A 65 -19.94 -8.49 23.61
N LYS A 66 -20.51 -9.57 24.15
CA LYS A 66 -20.40 -10.94 23.61
C LYS A 66 -20.95 -11.03 22.19
N VAL A 67 -22.11 -10.43 21.92
CA VAL A 67 -22.69 -10.38 20.57
C VAL A 67 -21.79 -9.62 19.60
N VAL A 68 -21.28 -8.44 19.99
CA VAL A 68 -20.37 -7.66 19.14
C VAL A 68 -19.07 -8.42 18.86
N CYS A 69 -18.51 -9.10 19.88
CA CYS A 69 -17.31 -9.92 19.71
C CYS A 69 -17.53 -11.09 18.75
N ALA A 70 -18.68 -11.76 18.83
CA ALA A 70 -19.04 -12.86 17.93
C ALA A 70 -19.22 -12.37 16.48
N GLN A 71 -19.86 -11.21 16.29
CA GLN A 71 -20.00 -10.61 14.97
C GLN A 71 -18.62 -10.21 14.40
N SER A 72 -17.79 -9.55 15.20
CA SER A 72 -16.42 -9.17 14.81
C SER A 72 -15.55 -10.38 14.44
N GLN A 73 -15.70 -11.50 15.16
CA GLN A 73 -15.04 -12.77 14.82
C GLN A 73 -15.47 -13.26 13.43
N LYS A 74 -16.77 -13.27 13.14
CA LYS A 74 -17.30 -13.68 11.84
C LYS A 74 -16.83 -12.75 10.72
N ASP A 75 -16.77 -11.44 10.97
CA ASP A 75 -16.30 -10.46 9.99
C ASP A 75 -14.80 -10.66 9.68
N CYS A 76 -13.98 -10.98 10.69
CA CYS A 76 -12.58 -11.36 10.49
C CYS A 76 -12.42 -12.63 9.65
N GLU A 77 -13.24 -13.66 9.91
CA GLU A 77 -13.23 -14.91 9.13
C GLU A 77 -13.61 -14.66 7.67
N ASN A 78 -14.65 -13.87 7.41
CA ASN A 78 -15.06 -13.50 6.05
C ASN A 78 -13.94 -12.74 5.32
N LEU A 79 -13.32 -11.78 6.00
CA LEU A 79 -12.23 -10.99 5.42
C LEU A 79 -11.00 -11.86 5.13
N LEU A 80 -10.72 -12.85 5.96
CA LEU A 80 -9.64 -13.82 5.71
C LEU A 80 -9.92 -14.65 4.45
N VAL A 81 -11.16 -15.10 4.26
CA VAL A 81 -11.57 -15.81 3.03
C VAL A 81 -11.37 -14.94 1.80
N GLU A 82 -11.76 -13.66 1.86
CA GLU A 82 -11.54 -12.69 0.78
C GLU A 82 -10.04 -12.50 0.49
N ILE A 83 -9.21 -12.30 1.53
CA ILE A 83 -7.76 -12.17 1.38
C ILE A 83 -7.15 -13.39 0.69
N VAL A 84 -7.55 -14.61 1.08
CA VAL A 84 -7.03 -15.84 0.47
C VAL A 84 -7.43 -15.94 -1.00
N SER A 85 -8.69 -15.60 -1.33
CA SER A 85 -9.18 -15.59 -2.70
C SER A 85 -8.41 -14.58 -3.58
N GLU A 86 -8.32 -13.32 -3.13
CA GLU A 86 -7.64 -12.24 -3.86
C GLU A 86 -6.14 -12.50 -3.98
N ARG A 87 -5.51 -13.05 -2.94
CA ARG A 87 -4.10 -13.45 -3.00
C ARG A 87 -3.85 -14.52 -4.05
N ARG A 88 -4.74 -15.50 -4.17
CA ARG A 88 -4.63 -16.54 -5.19
C ARG A 88 -4.70 -15.95 -6.60
N VAL A 89 -5.59 -14.98 -6.83
CA VAL A 89 -5.69 -14.24 -8.10
C VAL A 89 -4.39 -13.47 -8.37
N ALA A 90 -3.87 -12.75 -7.36
CA ALA A 90 -2.63 -12.00 -7.47
C ALA A 90 -1.42 -12.89 -7.80
N ASP A 91 -1.31 -14.05 -7.16
CA ASP A 91 -0.20 -14.98 -7.35
C ASP A 91 -0.23 -15.62 -8.75
N GLU A 92 -1.42 -15.97 -9.27
CA GLU A 92 -1.57 -16.48 -10.64
C GLU A 92 -1.24 -15.40 -11.67
N GLN A 93 -1.77 -14.19 -11.50
CA GLN A 93 -1.48 -13.06 -12.40
C GLN A 93 0.01 -12.69 -12.37
N ARG A 94 0.64 -12.72 -11.20
CA ARG A 94 2.09 -12.51 -11.07
C ARG A 94 2.87 -13.51 -11.90
N LYS A 95 2.54 -14.80 -11.80
CA LYS A 95 3.21 -15.85 -12.55
C LYS A 95 3.09 -15.65 -14.07
N GLN A 96 1.92 -15.21 -14.54
CA GLN A 96 1.70 -14.88 -15.95
C GLN A 96 2.55 -13.68 -16.39
N VAL A 97 2.54 -12.59 -15.61
CA VAL A 97 3.33 -11.38 -15.87
C VAL A 97 4.84 -11.67 -15.87
N GLU A 98 5.33 -12.46 -14.93
CA GLU A 98 6.74 -12.87 -14.88
C GLU A 98 7.11 -13.70 -16.12
N GLY A 99 6.29 -14.68 -16.49
CA GLY A 99 6.52 -15.49 -17.70
C GLY A 99 6.50 -14.66 -18.99
N ASP A 100 5.56 -13.73 -19.14
CA ASP A 100 5.50 -12.83 -20.29
C ASP A 100 6.67 -11.84 -20.30
N SER A 101 7.08 -11.32 -19.14
CA SER A 101 8.24 -10.44 -19.02
C SER A 101 9.53 -11.14 -19.46
N GLU A 102 9.75 -12.39 -19.06
CA GLU A 102 10.91 -13.16 -19.49
C GLU A 102 10.90 -13.42 -21.00
N ARG A 103 9.74 -13.77 -21.56
CA ARG A 103 9.59 -13.99 -23.01
C ARG A 103 9.85 -12.71 -23.80
N ILE A 104 9.25 -11.60 -23.37
CA ILE A 104 9.44 -10.28 -24.01
C ILE A 104 10.89 -9.82 -23.88
N GLY A 105 11.54 -10.05 -22.74
CA GLY A 105 12.96 -9.72 -22.56
C GLY A 105 13.88 -10.48 -23.52
N LYS A 106 13.58 -11.75 -23.83
CA LYS A 106 14.32 -12.51 -24.86
C LYS A 106 14.10 -11.92 -26.25
N GLU A 107 12.85 -11.59 -26.59
CA GLU A 107 12.52 -10.97 -27.88
C GLU A 107 13.19 -9.59 -28.03
N GLU A 108 13.31 -8.81 -26.95
CA GLU A 108 14.03 -7.53 -26.94
C GLU A 108 15.52 -7.69 -27.23
N ILE A 109 16.17 -8.70 -26.62
CA ILE A 109 17.57 -9.03 -26.89
C ILE A 109 17.77 -9.43 -28.35
N GLU A 110 16.88 -10.27 -28.90
CA GLU A 110 16.94 -10.67 -30.31
C GLU A 110 16.73 -9.47 -31.25
N CYS A 111 15.78 -8.58 -30.93
CA CYS A 111 15.50 -7.39 -31.71
C CYS A 111 16.70 -6.44 -31.71
N LYS A 112 17.36 -6.29 -30.56
CA LYS A 112 18.59 -5.51 -30.42
C LYS A 112 19.75 -6.12 -31.21
N ALA A 113 19.93 -7.44 -31.16
CA ALA A 113 20.97 -8.12 -31.94
C ALA A 113 20.78 -7.92 -33.46
N ILE A 114 19.54 -7.95 -33.96
CA ILE A 114 19.23 -7.65 -35.37
C ILE A 114 19.54 -6.18 -35.71
N ALA A 115 19.26 -5.26 -34.79
CA ALA A 115 19.57 -3.85 -34.97
C ALA A 115 21.08 -3.61 -35.04
N ASP A 116 21.82 -4.16 -34.08
CA ASP A 116 23.27 -4.03 -33.97
C ASP A 116 23.98 -4.63 -35.21
N ASP A 117 23.52 -5.78 -35.70
CA ASP A 117 24.04 -6.43 -36.91
C ASP A 117 23.77 -5.60 -38.18
N ALA A 118 22.55 -5.08 -38.34
CA ALA A 118 22.20 -4.21 -39.46
C ALA A 118 22.98 -2.88 -39.45
N GLU A 119 23.22 -2.31 -38.26
CA GLU A 119 24.00 -1.09 -38.09
C GLU A 119 25.49 -1.32 -38.31
N ALA A 120 26.04 -2.45 -37.82
CA ALA A 120 27.43 -2.82 -38.05
C ALA A 120 27.75 -2.97 -39.54
N GLU A 121 26.91 -3.66 -40.31
CA GLU A 121 27.09 -3.79 -41.77
C GLU A 121 27.02 -2.45 -42.48
N LEU A 122 26.07 -1.58 -42.12
CA LEU A 122 25.95 -0.26 -42.71
C LEU A 122 27.17 0.63 -42.38
N ASN A 123 27.71 0.51 -41.18
CA ASN A 123 28.88 1.24 -40.71
C ASN A 123 30.19 0.83 -41.41
N VAL A 124 30.24 -0.32 -42.10
CA VAL A 124 31.36 -0.68 -42.97
C VAL A 124 31.36 0.15 -44.25
N ALA A 125 30.18 0.45 -44.81
CA ALA A 125 30.05 1.15 -46.08
C ALA A 125 30.00 2.68 -45.96
N LEU A 126 29.48 3.22 -44.85
CA LEU A 126 29.35 4.66 -44.62
C LEU A 126 30.68 5.44 -44.66
N PRO A 127 31.77 5.00 -44.02
CA PRO A 127 33.05 5.72 -44.05
C PRO A 127 33.65 5.80 -45.45
N ALA A 128 33.54 4.71 -46.23
CA ALA A 128 34.02 4.67 -47.61
C ALA A 128 33.25 5.66 -48.50
N LEU A 129 31.93 5.73 -48.32
CA LEU A 129 31.07 6.69 -49.01
C LEU A 129 31.37 8.14 -48.63
N GLN A 130 31.49 8.44 -47.32
CA GLN A 130 31.81 9.79 -46.84
C GLN A 130 33.16 10.28 -47.36
N LYS A 131 34.18 9.40 -47.34
CA LYS A 131 35.51 9.70 -47.90
C LYS A 131 35.42 10.02 -49.40
N ALA A 132 34.68 9.22 -50.15
CA ALA A 132 34.53 9.43 -51.58
C ALA A 132 33.74 10.70 -51.92
N MET A 133 32.69 11.01 -51.16
CA MET A 133 31.94 12.27 -51.31
C MET A 133 32.81 13.49 -50.99
N ALA A 134 33.67 13.40 -49.98
CA ALA A 134 34.63 14.47 -49.66
C ALA A 134 35.69 14.69 -50.76
N GLU A 135 36.08 13.64 -51.49
CA GLU A 135 36.96 13.77 -52.66
C GLU A 135 36.25 14.43 -53.83
N VAL A 136 34.98 14.08 -54.09
CA VAL A 136 34.14 14.73 -55.11
C VAL A 136 33.86 16.18 -54.77
N GLU A 137 33.71 16.52 -53.49
CA GLU A 137 33.46 17.89 -53.02
C GLU A 137 34.65 18.82 -53.26
N LYS A 138 35.87 18.29 -53.28
CA LYS A 138 37.09 19.03 -53.60
C LYS A 138 37.27 19.27 -55.11
N LEU A 139 36.42 18.68 -55.96
CA LEU A 139 36.46 18.93 -57.40
C LEU A 139 35.82 20.27 -57.73
N ASP A 140 36.57 21.11 -58.45
CA ASP A 140 36.11 22.38 -58.97
C ASP A 140 35.74 22.29 -60.47
N LYS A 141 35.13 23.35 -61.00
CA LYS A 141 34.73 23.40 -62.42
C LYS A 141 35.94 23.32 -63.37
N SER A 142 37.13 23.74 -62.94
CA SER A 142 38.37 23.63 -63.71
C SER A 142 38.78 22.17 -63.91
N ALA A 143 38.77 21.36 -62.85
CA ALA A 143 39.16 19.95 -62.90
C ALA A 143 38.22 19.11 -63.81
N ILE A 144 36.94 19.46 -63.88
CA ILE A 144 36.00 18.86 -64.83
C ILE A 144 36.22 19.37 -66.27
N SER A 145 36.59 20.64 -66.42
CA SER A 145 36.93 21.22 -67.73
C SER A 145 38.19 20.60 -68.33
N GLU A 146 39.16 20.20 -67.51
CA GLU A 146 40.36 19.45 -67.93
C GLU A 146 39.99 18.08 -68.56
N ILE A 147 39.06 17.34 -67.94
CA ILE A 147 38.56 16.08 -68.49
C ILE A 147 37.80 16.34 -69.81
N LYS A 148 37.03 17.43 -69.89
CA LYS A 148 36.26 17.78 -71.11
C LYS A 148 37.16 18.19 -72.29
N ALA A 149 38.35 18.73 -72.00
CA ALA A 149 39.29 19.24 -73.01
C ALA A 149 39.96 18.12 -73.84
N TYR A 150 39.88 16.86 -73.41
CA TYR A 150 40.41 15.75 -74.21
C TYR A 150 39.72 15.66 -75.59
N LYS A 151 40.55 15.59 -76.65
CA LYS A 151 40.10 15.30 -78.03
C LYS A 151 39.77 13.81 -78.19
N SER A 152 40.56 12.95 -77.54
CA SER A 152 40.31 11.53 -77.31
C SER A 152 40.75 11.22 -75.87
N PRO A 153 39.86 10.77 -74.97
CA PRO A 153 40.22 10.49 -73.58
C PRO A 153 41.14 9.26 -73.49
N PRO A 154 42.05 9.20 -72.51
CA PRO A 154 42.74 7.96 -72.15
C PRO A 154 41.74 6.88 -71.78
N LYS A 155 42.03 5.61 -72.14
CA LYS A 155 41.12 4.47 -71.92
C LYS A 155 40.64 4.33 -70.46
N GLN A 156 41.49 4.67 -69.49
CA GLN A 156 41.15 4.67 -68.06
C GLN A 156 40.12 5.76 -67.70
N VAL A 157 40.26 6.97 -68.26
CA VAL A 157 39.31 8.09 -68.05
C VAL A 157 37.98 7.81 -68.76
N GLU A 158 38.02 7.24 -69.96
CA GLU A 158 36.83 6.82 -70.70
C GLU A 158 36.02 5.77 -69.93
N THR A 159 36.71 4.79 -69.32
CA THR A 159 36.08 3.72 -68.53
C THR A 159 35.41 4.26 -67.27
N VAL A 160 36.03 5.21 -66.56
CA VAL A 160 35.42 5.89 -65.39
C VAL A 160 34.20 6.69 -65.78
N LEU A 161 34.26 7.43 -66.88
CA LEU A 161 33.12 8.20 -67.34
C LEU A 161 31.99 7.31 -67.83
N ALA A 162 32.28 6.19 -68.49
CA ALA A 162 31.27 5.20 -68.84
C ALA A 162 30.58 4.65 -67.58
N ALA A 163 31.32 4.36 -66.51
CA ALA A 163 30.75 3.89 -65.24
C ALA A 163 29.88 4.95 -64.56
N VAL A 164 30.29 6.23 -64.59
CA VAL A 164 29.48 7.36 -64.10
C VAL A 164 28.21 7.52 -64.96
N MET A 165 28.29 7.42 -66.29
CA MET A 165 27.11 7.50 -67.16
C MET A 165 26.13 6.35 -66.90
N ILE A 166 26.61 5.15 -66.57
CA ILE A 166 25.77 4.00 -66.19
C ILE A 166 24.99 4.28 -64.90
N LEU A 167 25.60 4.94 -63.90
CA LEU A 167 24.89 5.36 -62.68
C LEU A 167 23.75 6.33 -62.99
N PHE A 168 23.96 7.28 -63.91
CA PHE A 168 22.93 8.21 -64.35
C PHE A 168 21.95 7.65 -65.40
N GLY A 169 22.09 6.38 -65.80
CA GLY A 169 21.24 5.76 -66.81
C GLY A 169 21.44 6.27 -68.24
N ASN A 170 22.54 6.98 -68.50
CA ASN A 170 22.89 7.54 -69.80
C ASN A 170 23.67 6.54 -70.68
N LYS A 171 23.77 6.83 -71.98
CA LYS A 171 24.59 6.04 -72.90
C LYS A 171 26.07 6.19 -72.55
N THR A 172 26.83 5.09 -72.70
CA THR A 172 28.25 4.98 -72.31
C THR A 172 29.23 5.57 -73.33
N ASP A 173 28.73 6.22 -74.38
CA ASP A 173 29.58 6.81 -75.41
C ASP A 173 30.21 8.14 -74.95
N TRP A 174 31.43 8.41 -75.42
CA TRP A 174 32.17 9.63 -75.11
C TRP A 174 31.41 10.91 -75.47
N THR A 175 30.58 10.89 -76.52
CA THR A 175 29.81 12.07 -76.94
C THR A 175 28.74 12.45 -75.92
N THR A 176 28.05 11.46 -75.35
CA THR A 176 27.07 11.64 -74.27
C THR A 176 27.78 12.04 -72.97
N ALA A 177 28.88 11.38 -72.61
CA ALA A 177 29.66 11.73 -71.42
C ALA A 177 30.18 13.17 -71.47
N LYS A 178 30.71 13.62 -72.62
CA LYS A 178 31.21 14.98 -72.83
C LYS A 178 30.11 16.05 -72.73
N LYS A 179 28.88 15.70 -73.14
CA LYS A 179 27.70 16.57 -72.99
C LYS A 179 27.33 16.73 -71.52
N VAL A 180 27.22 15.62 -70.79
CA VAL A 180 26.83 15.59 -69.37
C VAL A 180 27.89 16.26 -68.48
N LEU A 181 29.18 16.07 -68.76
CA LEU A 181 30.27 16.81 -68.09
C LEU A 181 30.22 18.33 -68.31
N GLY A 182 29.55 18.78 -69.39
CA GLY A 182 29.39 20.18 -69.73
C GLY A 182 28.21 20.87 -69.04
N GLU A 183 27.35 20.12 -68.35
CA GLU A 183 26.18 20.65 -67.66
C GLU A 183 26.60 21.36 -66.37
N ALA A 184 26.06 22.55 -66.13
CA ALA A 184 26.42 23.37 -64.97
C ALA A 184 26.12 22.67 -63.63
N ASN A 185 25.19 21.71 -63.62
CA ASN A 185 24.71 20.98 -62.45
C ASN A 185 25.33 19.58 -62.29
N PHE A 186 26.29 19.18 -63.12
CA PHE A 186 26.85 17.82 -63.08
C PHE A 186 27.42 17.45 -61.71
N LEU A 187 28.29 18.29 -61.13
CA LEU A 187 28.84 18.07 -59.80
C LEU A 187 27.75 18.04 -58.71
N GLN A 188 26.70 18.85 -58.86
CA GLN A 188 25.57 18.87 -57.93
C GLN A 188 24.71 17.61 -58.06
N SER A 189 24.61 17.04 -59.25
CA SER A 189 23.92 15.77 -59.53
C SER A 189 24.69 14.57 -58.97
N ILE A 190 26.02 14.62 -58.95
CA ILE A 190 26.86 13.60 -58.27
C ILE A 190 26.70 13.70 -56.74
N LYS A 191 26.77 14.92 -56.19
CA LYS A 191 26.58 15.14 -54.75
C LYS A 191 25.18 14.75 -54.26
N GLY A 192 24.16 15.03 -55.06
CA GLY A 192 22.76 14.71 -54.78
C GLY A 192 22.30 13.35 -55.31
N TYR A 193 23.21 12.47 -55.71
CA TYR A 193 22.85 11.17 -56.27
C TYR A 193 22.13 10.30 -55.22
N ASP A 194 21.01 9.70 -55.64
CA ASP A 194 20.22 8.79 -54.81
C ASP A 194 20.94 7.45 -54.67
N LYS A 195 21.81 7.39 -53.66
CA LYS A 195 22.59 6.22 -53.26
C LYS A 195 21.74 5.06 -52.73
N ASP A 196 20.51 5.34 -52.30
CA ASP A 196 19.61 4.36 -51.67
C ASP A 196 18.75 3.62 -52.72
N ASN A 197 18.59 4.18 -53.92
CA ASN A 197 17.73 3.64 -54.98
C ASN A 197 18.46 3.20 -56.26
N VAL A 198 19.64 2.58 -56.12
CA VAL A 198 20.39 2.06 -57.27
C VAL A 198 19.81 0.74 -57.76
N SER A 199 19.27 0.72 -58.98
CA SER A 199 18.67 -0.51 -59.54
C SER A 199 19.66 -1.67 -59.66
N ALA A 200 19.17 -2.91 -59.51
CA ALA A 200 20.00 -4.12 -59.65
C ALA A 200 20.66 -4.25 -61.03
N THR A 201 20.03 -3.71 -62.07
CA THR A 201 20.56 -3.68 -63.45
C THR A 201 21.78 -2.77 -63.55
N ILE A 202 21.74 -1.59 -62.92
CA ILE A 202 22.87 -0.64 -62.87
C ILE A 202 24.02 -1.25 -62.06
N MET A 203 23.71 -1.85 -60.91
CA MET A 203 24.69 -2.49 -60.03
C MET A 203 25.43 -3.65 -60.71
N LYS A 204 24.73 -4.49 -61.48
CA LYS A 204 25.34 -5.59 -62.25
C LYS A 204 26.29 -5.08 -63.34
N LYS A 205 25.93 -3.98 -64.02
CA LYS A 205 26.79 -3.35 -65.02
C LYS A 205 28.05 -2.76 -64.37
N ILE A 206 27.90 -2.02 -63.29
CA ILE A 206 29.03 -1.39 -62.56
C ILE A 206 29.98 -2.41 -61.96
N LYS A 207 29.46 -3.56 -61.47
CA LYS A 207 30.30 -4.67 -61.00
C LYS A 207 31.35 -5.09 -62.04
N GLY A 208 30.98 -5.12 -63.33
CA GLY A 208 31.89 -5.43 -64.42
C GLY A 208 33.05 -4.43 -64.58
N TYR A 209 32.85 -3.17 -64.21
CA TYR A 209 33.86 -2.12 -64.23
C TYR A 209 34.71 -2.12 -62.96
N VAL A 210 34.07 -2.19 -61.80
CA VAL A 210 34.69 -2.18 -60.46
C VAL A 210 35.63 -3.37 -60.25
N SER A 211 35.34 -4.53 -60.85
CA SER A 211 36.20 -5.72 -60.78
C SER A 211 37.38 -5.72 -61.76
N HIS A 212 37.48 -4.75 -62.68
CA HIS A 212 38.55 -4.71 -63.67
C HIS A 212 39.85 -4.10 -63.09
N ALA A 213 41.01 -4.68 -63.40
CA ALA A 213 42.30 -4.27 -62.84
C ALA A 213 42.68 -2.80 -63.15
N ASP A 214 42.22 -2.29 -64.30
CA ASP A 214 42.45 -0.91 -64.76
C ASP A 214 41.55 0.13 -64.07
N PHE A 215 40.54 -0.31 -63.30
CA PHE A 215 39.55 0.55 -62.66
C PHE A 215 39.86 0.75 -61.17
N LYS A 216 41.12 1.05 -60.84
CA LYS A 216 41.54 1.35 -59.47
C LYS A 216 41.70 2.87 -59.28
N PRO A 217 41.19 3.46 -58.18
CA PRO A 217 41.32 4.90 -57.94
C PRO A 217 42.75 5.43 -58.03
N GLU A 218 43.74 4.65 -57.57
CA GLU A 218 45.16 4.99 -57.62
C GLU A 218 45.71 5.03 -59.05
N ALA A 219 45.36 4.05 -59.89
CA ALA A 219 45.80 3.96 -61.28
C ALA A 219 45.16 5.06 -62.15
N VAL A 220 43.88 5.36 -61.93
CA VAL A 220 43.18 6.44 -62.64
C VAL A 220 43.64 7.82 -62.15
N GLY A 221 43.86 7.96 -60.84
CA GLY A 221 44.32 9.21 -60.21
C GLY A 221 45.69 9.67 -60.70
N ALA A 222 46.56 8.74 -61.09
CA ALA A 222 47.86 9.02 -61.72
C ALA A 222 47.71 9.67 -63.12
N VAL A 223 46.60 9.43 -63.83
CA VAL A 223 46.32 9.99 -65.15
C VAL A 223 45.49 11.26 -65.07
N SER A 224 44.49 11.29 -64.19
CA SER A 224 43.68 12.47 -63.93
C SER A 224 43.15 12.44 -62.50
N LYS A 225 43.46 13.48 -61.72
CA LYS A 225 42.98 13.62 -60.33
C LYS A 225 41.45 13.63 -60.26
N ALA A 226 40.80 14.33 -61.18
CA ALA A 226 39.34 14.38 -61.26
C ALA A 226 38.73 13.03 -61.64
N ALA A 227 39.34 12.28 -62.56
CA ALA A 227 38.88 10.93 -62.89
C ALA A 227 39.13 9.94 -61.73
N GLY A 228 40.22 10.12 -60.96
CA GLY A 228 40.49 9.35 -59.75
C GLY A 228 39.42 9.53 -58.67
N ALA A 229 39.04 10.78 -58.36
CA ALA A 229 37.98 11.08 -57.40
C ALA A 229 36.60 10.55 -57.83
N LEU A 230 36.29 10.64 -59.13
CA LEU A 230 35.07 10.03 -59.70
C LEU A 230 35.12 8.49 -59.63
N CYS A 231 36.29 7.89 -59.82
CA CYS A 231 36.49 6.45 -59.66
C CYS A 231 36.25 6.00 -58.22
N THR A 232 36.85 6.69 -57.22
CA THR A 232 36.61 6.43 -55.79
C THR A 232 35.12 6.52 -55.45
N TRP A 233 34.43 7.53 -56.01
CA TRP A 233 32.99 7.71 -55.83
C TRP A 233 32.15 6.57 -56.41
N VAL A 234 32.43 6.12 -57.65
CA VAL A 234 31.72 4.96 -58.24
C VAL A 234 31.93 3.70 -57.40
N HIS A 235 33.16 3.45 -56.91
CA HIS A 235 33.45 2.33 -56.01
C HIS A 235 32.66 2.43 -54.71
N ALA A 236 32.62 3.59 -54.08
CA ALA A 236 31.93 3.79 -52.82
C ALA A 236 30.40 3.70 -52.95
N ILE A 237 29.83 4.19 -54.06
CA ILE A 237 28.40 4.03 -54.39
C ILE A 237 28.07 2.55 -54.63
N TYR A 238 28.94 1.80 -55.30
CA TYR A 238 28.75 0.37 -55.51
C TYR A 238 28.80 -0.42 -54.19
N ILE A 239 29.79 -0.17 -53.33
CA ILE A 239 29.93 -0.81 -52.02
C ILE A 239 28.71 -0.48 -51.14
N TYR A 240 28.33 0.80 -51.07
CA TYR A 240 27.16 1.24 -50.31
C TYR A 240 25.87 0.61 -50.82
N ALA A 241 25.61 0.64 -52.13
CA ALA A 241 24.38 0.08 -52.69
C ALA A 241 24.31 -1.46 -52.56
N SER A 242 25.45 -2.15 -52.58
CA SER A 242 25.52 -3.60 -52.31
C SER A 242 25.16 -3.90 -50.86
N VAL A 243 25.78 -3.20 -49.91
CA VAL A 243 25.52 -3.37 -48.46
C VAL A 243 24.10 -2.93 -48.11
N ALA A 244 23.62 -1.80 -48.64
CA ALA A 244 22.25 -1.32 -48.42
C ALA A 244 21.20 -2.34 -48.89
N LYS A 245 21.48 -3.08 -49.97
CA LYS A 245 20.63 -4.16 -50.46
C LYS A 245 20.61 -5.39 -49.54
N GLU A 246 21.73 -5.70 -48.89
CA GLU A 246 21.84 -6.79 -47.90
C GLU A 246 21.21 -6.41 -46.56
N VAL A 247 21.34 -5.14 -46.16
CA VAL A 247 20.78 -4.56 -44.93
C VAL A 247 19.27 -4.28 -45.06
N ALA A 248 18.74 -4.02 -46.26
CA ALA A 248 17.31 -3.76 -46.51
C ALA A 248 16.36 -4.84 -45.93
N PRO A 249 16.55 -6.16 -46.19
CA PRO A 249 15.71 -7.18 -45.56
C PRO A 249 15.88 -7.24 -44.04
N LYS A 250 17.09 -6.95 -43.50
CA LYS A 250 17.32 -6.89 -42.06
C LYS A 250 16.59 -5.73 -41.41
N ARG A 251 16.58 -4.54 -42.03
CA ARG A 251 15.79 -3.38 -41.58
C ARG A 251 14.29 -3.62 -41.64
N ALA A 252 13.79 -4.30 -42.69
CA ALA A 252 12.38 -4.68 -42.77
C ALA A 252 11.99 -5.68 -41.67
N ARG A 253 12.84 -6.69 -41.42
CA ARG A 253 12.67 -7.65 -40.32
C ARG A 253 12.73 -6.96 -38.96
N LEU A 254 13.68 -6.04 -38.76
CA LEU A 254 13.80 -5.25 -37.54
C LEU A 254 12.54 -4.42 -37.28
N LYS A 255 12.03 -3.72 -38.30
CA LYS A 255 10.82 -2.91 -38.18
C LYS A 255 9.62 -3.76 -37.73
N GLY A 256 9.40 -4.91 -38.38
CA GLY A 256 8.31 -5.82 -38.00
C GLY A 256 8.49 -6.41 -36.59
N ALA A 257 9.72 -6.73 -36.20
CA ALA A 257 10.04 -7.21 -34.86
C ALA A 257 9.81 -6.12 -33.80
N GLN A 258 10.19 -4.87 -34.07
CA GLN A 258 9.97 -3.72 -33.19
C GLN A 258 8.48 -3.39 -33.02
N GLU A 259 7.69 -3.44 -34.10
CA GLU A 259 6.23 -3.23 -34.04
C GLU A 259 5.56 -4.32 -33.18
N SER A 260 5.94 -5.59 -33.37
CA SER A 260 5.45 -6.71 -32.57
C SER A 260 5.87 -6.60 -31.09
N LEU A 261 7.13 -6.23 -30.84
CA LEU A 261 7.67 -6.02 -29.50
C LEU A 261 6.94 -4.90 -28.77
N ALA A 262 6.69 -3.77 -29.45
CA ALA A 262 5.97 -2.63 -28.88
C ALA A 262 4.55 -3.00 -28.42
N VAL A 263 3.81 -3.78 -29.22
CA VAL A 263 2.47 -4.27 -28.85
C VAL A 263 2.55 -5.18 -27.62
N LYS A 264 3.52 -6.10 -27.58
CA LYS A 264 3.72 -7.00 -26.44
C LYS A 264 4.15 -6.25 -25.18
N GLN A 265 5.05 -5.27 -25.29
CA GLN A 265 5.47 -4.42 -24.17
C GLN A 265 4.31 -3.59 -23.60
N ALA A 266 3.48 -3.00 -24.47
CA ALA A 266 2.27 -2.29 -24.02
C ALA A 266 1.29 -3.21 -23.29
N SER A 267 1.15 -4.46 -23.77
CA SER A 267 0.30 -5.47 -23.13
C SER A 267 0.85 -5.92 -21.77
N LEU A 268 2.18 -6.10 -21.68
CA LEU A 268 2.88 -6.42 -20.43
C LEU A 268 2.74 -5.29 -19.41
N GLN A 269 2.90 -4.04 -19.84
CA GLN A 269 2.73 -2.88 -18.97
C GLN A 269 1.32 -2.84 -18.37
N LYS A 270 0.30 -3.04 -19.19
CA LYS A 270 -1.08 -3.11 -18.71
C LYS A 270 -1.28 -4.25 -17.69
N ALA A 271 -0.72 -5.42 -17.97
CA ALA A 271 -0.80 -6.57 -17.05
C ALA A 271 -0.05 -6.31 -15.73
N GLN A 272 1.06 -5.56 -15.77
CA GLN A 272 1.80 -5.12 -14.57
C GLN A 272 1.00 -4.10 -13.74
N GLU A 273 0.30 -3.17 -14.39
CA GLU A 273 -0.57 -2.21 -13.73
C GLU A 273 -1.74 -2.92 -13.04
N GLU A 274 -2.42 -3.84 -13.72
CA GLU A 274 -3.47 -4.68 -13.15
C GLU A 274 -2.95 -5.51 -11.95
N LEU A 275 -1.76 -6.10 -12.07
CA LEU A 275 -1.12 -6.83 -10.96
C LEU A 275 -0.83 -5.91 -9.76
N ALA A 276 -0.40 -4.67 -10.00
CA ALA A 276 -0.15 -3.70 -8.95
C ALA A 276 -1.44 -3.31 -8.22
N GLU A 277 -2.56 -3.15 -8.95
CA GLU A 277 -3.87 -2.88 -8.37
C GLU A 277 -4.35 -4.03 -7.48
N VAL A 278 -4.28 -5.28 -7.96
CA VAL A 278 -4.68 -6.46 -7.17
C VAL A 278 -3.79 -6.62 -5.95
N THR A 279 -2.47 -6.41 -6.10
CA THR A 279 -1.53 -6.46 -4.96
C THR A 279 -1.85 -5.37 -3.92
N ALA A 280 -2.17 -4.15 -4.37
CA ALA A 280 -2.58 -3.07 -3.48
C ALA A 280 -3.90 -3.38 -2.76
N LYS A 281 -4.87 -4.00 -3.45
CA LYS A 281 -6.13 -4.48 -2.85
C LYS A 281 -5.86 -5.52 -1.76
N VAL A 282 -5.03 -6.53 -2.03
CA VAL A 282 -4.64 -7.55 -1.04
C VAL A 282 -3.99 -6.91 0.19
N ASN A 283 -3.09 -5.93 -0.01
CA ASN A 283 -2.45 -5.24 1.12
C ASN A 283 -3.44 -4.42 1.95
N ARG A 284 -4.39 -3.72 1.31
CA ARG A 284 -5.48 -3.01 2.01
C ARG A 284 -6.36 -3.96 2.81
N LEU A 285 -6.71 -5.13 2.25
CA LEU A 285 -7.50 -6.14 2.96
C LEU A 285 -6.74 -6.71 4.15
N LYS A 286 -5.43 -6.98 4.02
CA LYS A 286 -4.57 -7.40 5.14
C LYS A 286 -4.54 -6.37 6.26
N GLN A 287 -4.35 -5.09 5.94
CA GLN A 287 -4.35 -4.04 6.95
C GLN A 287 -5.69 -3.98 7.70
N LYS A 288 -6.82 -4.01 6.97
CA LYS A 288 -8.15 -4.07 7.59
C LYS A 288 -8.34 -5.31 8.48
N TYR A 289 -7.75 -6.44 8.10
CA TYR A 289 -7.80 -7.67 8.89
C TYR A 289 -7.00 -7.53 10.18
N ASP A 290 -5.78 -7.00 10.11
CA ASP A 290 -4.94 -6.79 11.29
C ASP A 290 -5.61 -5.81 12.27
N ASP A 291 -6.19 -4.72 11.76
CA ASP A 291 -6.96 -3.75 12.55
C ASP A 291 -8.19 -4.40 13.20
N SER A 292 -8.95 -5.19 12.43
CA SER A 292 -10.15 -5.88 12.93
C SER A 292 -9.81 -6.95 13.97
N VAL A 293 -8.72 -7.68 13.79
CA VAL A 293 -8.22 -8.67 14.76
C VAL A 293 -7.78 -7.98 16.04
N GLY A 294 -7.10 -6.85 15.94
CA GLY A 294 -6.71 -6.01 17.09
C GLY A 294 -7.93 -5.59 17.91
N GLU A 295 -8.94 -5.03 17.24
CA GLU A 295 -10.19 -4.59 17.88
C GLU A 295 -10.96 -5.77 18.50
N LYS A 296 -11.08 -6.89 17.77
CA LYS A 296 -11.71 -8.11 18.28
C LYS A 296 -11.03 -8.61 19.55
N ASN A 297 -9.70 -8.65 19.57
CA ASN A 297 -8.94 -9.11 20.74
C ASN A 297 -9.11 -8.16 21.93
N ARG A 298 -9.17 -6.84 21.68
CA ARG A 298 -9.46 -5.84 22.70
C ARG A 298 -10.86 -6.04 23.30
N LEU A 299 -11.88 -6.17 22.45
CA LEU A 299 -13.27 -6.41 22.89
C LEU A 299 -13.41 -7.71 23.68
N ARG A 300 -12.71 -8.76 23.25
CA ARG A 300 -12.68 -10.05 23.95
C ARG A 300 -12.05 -9.91 25.34
N ALA A 301 -10.90 -9.25 25.45
CA ALA A 301 -10.24 -9.04 26.74
C ALA A 301 -11.12 -8.23 27.71
N GLU A 302 -11.84 -7.22 27.22
CA GLU A 302 -12.80 -6.48 28.04
C GLU A 302 -13.99 -7.33 28.49
N ALA A 303 -14.51 -8.18 27.61
CA ALA A 303 -15.60 -9.11 27.95
C ALA A 303 -15.15 -10.13 29.01
N ASP A 304 -13.96 -10.71 28.85
CA ASP A 304 -13.38 -11.68 29.80
C ASP A 304 -13.16 -11.02 31.19
N GLN A 305 -12.66 -9.77 31.21
CA GLN A 305 -12.50 -9.02 32.46
C GLN A 305 -13.85 -8.72 33.12
N MET A 306 -14.85 -8.32 32.34
CA MET A 306 -16.19 -8.03 32.85
C MET A 306 -16.88 -9.30 33.38
N GLU A 307 -16.70 -10.44 32.71
CA GLU A 307 -17.21 -11.74 33.17
C GLU A 307 -16.58 -12.15 34.51
N LEU A 308 -15.27 -11.95 34.68
CA LEU A 308 -14.60 -12.18 35.97
C LEU A 308 -15.13 -11.26 37.08
N LEU A 309 -15.38 -9.99 36.77
CA LEU A 309 -15.95 -9.04 37.73
C LEU A 309 -17.39 -9.42 38.10
N LEU A 310 -18.19 -9.86 37.13
CA LEU A 310 -19.55 -10.34 37.36
C LEU A 310 -19.58 -11.58 38.25
N ASP A 311 -18.72 -12.57 37.99
CA ASP A 311 -18.63 -13.77 38.84
C ASP A 311 -18.29 -13.41 40.30
N ARG A 312 -17.34 -12.48 40.50
CA ARG A 312 -16.99 -11.99 41.85
C ARG A 312 -18.14 -11.25 42.51
N ALA A 313 -18.83 -10.38 41.77
CA ALA A 313 -19.92 -9.58 42.29
C ALA A 313 -21.17 -10.44 42.59
N ASP A 314 -21.48 -11.43 41.75
CA ASP A 314 -22.54 -12.40 41.98
C ASP A 314 -22.28 -13.25 43.23
N LYS A 315 -21.03 -13.72 43.43
CA LYS A 315 -20.62 -14.40 44.66
C LYS A 315 -20.82 -13.53 45.91
N LEU A 316 -20.47 -12.24 45.83
CA LEU A 316 -20.65 -11.30 46.93
C LEU A 316 -22.14 -11.08 47.25
N VAL A 317 -22.96 -10.83 46.22
CA VAL A 317 -24.41 -10.61 46.38
C VAL A 317 -25.10 -11.85 46.95
N LYS A 318 -24.77 -13.04 46.44
CA LYS A 318 -25.29 -14.32 46.98
C LYS A 318 -24.83 -14.58 48.41
N GLY A 319 -23.55 -14.32 48.70
CA GLY A 319 -22.97 -14.50 50.03
C GLY A 319 -23.59 -13.59 51.09
N LEU A 320 -24.07 -12.40 50.69
CA LEU A 320 -24.69 -11.42 51.59
C LEU A 320 -26.23 -11.45 51.56
N ALA A 321 -26.83 -12.44 50.89
CA ALA A 321 -28.29 -12.56 50.81
C ALA A 321 -28.91 -12.84 52.19
N GLY A 322 -28.30 -13.70 53.00
CA GLY A 322 -28.74 -13.97 54.37
C GLY A 322 -28.58 -12.75 55.28
N GLU A 323 -27.48 -12.01 55.14
CA GLU A 323 -27.22 -10.75 55.84
C GLU A 323 -28.26 -9.69 55.48
N ASN A 324 -28.72 -9.64 54.23
CA ASN A 324 -29.78 -8.74 53.80
C ASN A 324 -31.07 -8.96 54.60
N GLU A 325 -31.52 -10.21 54.69
CA GLU A 325 -32.73 -10.59 55.45
C GLU A 325 -32.55 -10.28 56.94
N ARG A 326 -31.38 -10.65 57.50
CA ARG A 326 -31.05 -10.39 58.91
C ARG A 326 -31.04 -8.90 59.22
N TRP A 327 -30.40 -8.06 58.40
CA TRP A 327 -30.35 -6.62 58.62
C TRP A 327 -31.72 -5.98 58.49
N ARG A 328 -32.56 -6.41 57.54
CA ARG A 328 -33.96 -5.97 57.46
C ARG A 328 -34.74 -6.28 58.74
N ALA A 329 -34.60 -7.50 59.27
CA ALA A 329 -35.24 -7.90 60.51
C ALA A 329 -34.72 -7.06 61.70
N SER A 330 -33.41 -6.87 61.82
CA SER A 330 -32.79 -6.05 62.89
C SER A 330 -33.20 -4.58 62.81
N ILE A 331 -33.33 -4.00 61.62
CA ILE A 331 -33.86 -2.63 61.44
C ILE A 331 -35.28 -2.54 61.99
N GLY A 332 -36.15 -3.52 61.68
CA GLY A 332 -37.51 -3.57 62.20
C GLY A 332 -37.55 -3.70 63.73
N GLN A 333 -36.67 -4.52 64.32
CA GLN A 333 -36.51 -4.64 65.77
C GLN A 333 -36.07 -3.32 66.42
N LEU A 334 -35.03 -2.68 65.88
CA LEU A 334 -34.53 -1.40 66.37
C LEU A 334 -35.58 -0.29 66.26
N GLN A 335 -36.38 -0.27 65.18
CA GLN A 335 -37.50 0.66 65.05
C GLN A 335 -38.57 0.44 66.14
N ASN A 336 -38.88 -0.81 66.46
CA ASN A 336 -39.81 -1.13 67.55
C ASN A 336 -39.24 -0.72 68.92
N GLU A 337 -37.95 -0.95 69.17
CA GLU A 337 -37.26 -0.51 70.40
C GLU A 337 -37.22 1.01 70.52
N ILE A 338 -36.97 1.74 69.43
CA ILE A 338 -37.07 3.21 69.40
C ILE A 338 -38.49 3.66 69.78
N GLY A 339 -39.53 2.97 69.30
CA GLY A 339 -40.91 3.23 69.68
C GLY A 339 -41.18 3.03 71.17
N ARG A 340 -40.65 1.95 71.76
CA ARG A 340 -40.81 1.60 73.19
C ARG A 340 -39.91 2.42 74.14
N SER A 341 -38.83 3.01 73.62
CA SER A 341 -37.84 3.78 74.39
C SER A 341 -38.46 4.88 75.26
N LEU A 342 -39.60 5.44 74.86
CA LEU A 342 -40.35 6.42 75.66
C LEU A 342 -40.78 5.87 77.02
N GLY A 343 -41.31 4.64 77.04
CA GLY A 343 -41.75 3.96 78.25
C GLY A 343 -40.57 3.35 79.00
N ASP A 344 -39.67 2.67 78.29
CA ASP A 344 -38.51 2.01 78.90
C ASP A 344 -37.61 3.01 79.63
N ALA A 345 -37.36 4.18 79.02
CA ALA A 345 -36.58 5.23 79.67
C ALA A 345 -37.31 5.82 80.89
N LEU A 346 -38.65 5.89 80.87
CA LEU A 346 -39.44 6.42 81.99
C LEU A 346 -39.38 5.46 83.17
N VAL A 347 -39.58 4.17 82.93
CA VAL A 347 -39.49 3.12 83.95
C VAL A 347 -38.07 3.05 84.51
N ALA A 348 -37.04 3.07 83.66
CA ALA A 348 -35.65 3.08 84.09
C ALA A 348 -35.30 4.30 84.94
N ALA A 349 -35.70 5.51 84.50
CA ALA A 349 -35.47 6.73 85.26
C ALA A 349 -36.24 6.73 86.60
N ALA A 350 -37.50 6.27 86.61
CA ALA A 350 -38.30 6.16 87.82
C ALA A 350 -37.70 5.18 88.83
N PHE A 351 -37.19 4.03 88.34
CA PHE A 351 -36.50 3.06 89.17
C PHE A 351 -35.21 3.64 89.77
N LEU A 352 -34.40 4.33 88.98
CA LEU A 352 -33.17 4.97 89.46
C LEU A 352 -33.44 6.07 90.50
N SER A 353 -34.51 6.86 90.32
CA SER A 353 -34.84 7.97 91.22
C SER A 353 -35.56 7.54 92.51
N TYR A 354 -36.36 6.45 92.48
CA TYR A 354 -37.21 6.10 93.62
C TYR A 354 -36.92 4.72 94.24
N ALA A 355 -36.34 3.77 93.51
CA ALA A 355 -36.23 2.38 93.97
C ALA A 355 -35.03 2.12 94.90
N GLY A 356 -34.09 3.07 95.01
CA GLY A 356 -32.85 2.95 95.80
C GLY A 356 -33.05 2.50 97.26
N PRO A 357 -33.97 3.11 98.04
CA PRO A 357 -34.20 2.74 99.45
C PRO A 357 -34.89 1.39 99.66
N PHE A 358 -35.48 0.79 98.61
CA PHE A 358 -36.25 -0.45 98.70
C PHE A 358 -35.36 -1.69 98.58
N ASP A 359 -35.76 -2.80 99.21
CA ASP A 359 -35.12 -4.10 99.02
C ASP A 359 -35.58 -4.78 97.72
N THR A 360 -34.97 -5.92 97.38
CA THR A 360 -35.26 -6.65 96.13
C THR A 360 -36.74 -7.01 95.95
N GLN A 361 -37.44 -7.39 97.02
CA GLN A 361 -38.85 -7.80 96.93
C GLN A 361 -39.73 -6.59 96.64
N TYR A 362 -39.52 -5.47 97.33
CA TYR A 362 -40.24 -4.24 97.06
C TYR A 362 -39.90 -3.65 95.69
N ARG A 363 -38.63 -3.71 95.27
CA ARG A 363 -38.19 -3.27 93.93
C ARG A 363 -38.88 -4.07 92.82
N SER A 364 -39.04 -5.38 92.99
CA SER A 364 -39.69 -6.24 92.00
C SER A 364 -41.19 -5.97 91.87
N ASN A 365 -41.85 -5.51 92.94
CA ASN A 365 -43.27 -5.13 92.90
C ASN A 365 -43.52 -3.74 92.26
N LEU A 366 -42.47 -2.93 92.07
CA LEU A 366 -42.57 -1.57 91.52
C LEU A 366 -42.44 -1.52 89.98
N VAL A 367 -41.98 -2.61 89.34
CA VAL A 367 -41.61 -2.66 87.91
C VAL A 367 -42.45 -3.69 87.17
#